data_AF-C6BU63-F1
#
_entry.id   AF-C6BU63-F1
#
_cell.length_a   1.000
_cell.length_b   1.000
_cell.length_c   1.000
_cell.angle_alpha   90.00
_cell.angle_beta   90.00
_cell.angle_gamma   90.00
#
_symmetry.space_group_name_H-M   'P 1'
#
loop_
_entity.id
_entity.type
_entity.pdbx_description
1 polymer ?
#
loop_
_entity_poly.entity_id
_entity_poly.type
_entity_poly.pdbx_seq_one_letter_code
_entity_poly.pdbx_strand_id
1 'polypeptide(L)'
;MFFLKGNKETFDLLGNAATIGTHLVASTFVGLGIGWYLDKWLGTKPWLLIVFLCFGIAAGFKNVFDEVQRIQKKDQGKGPGTNENKSED
;
A
#
# COMPACT_ATOMS: atom_id res chain seq x y z
N MET A 1 -7.24 -38.16 1.96
CA MET A 1 -7.40 -36.84 1.32
C MET A 1 -7.70 -35.84 2.44
N PHE A 2 -6.65 -35.28 3.03
CA PHE A 2 -6.67 -34.62 4.32
C PHE A 2 -6.12 -33.21 4.14
N PHE A 3 -6.77 -32.22 4.76
CA PHE A 3 -6.23 -30.89 5.06
C PHE A 3 -6.08 -29.83 3.95
N LEU A 4 -7.16 -29.51 3.22
CA LEU A 4 -7.28 -28.24 2.49
C LEU A 4 -8.45 -27.38 3.02
N LYS A 5 -8.72 -27.44 4.32
CA LYS A 5 -9.59 -26.44 4.98
C LYS A 5 -8.75 -25.18 5.22
N GLY A 6 -8.35 -24.52 4.14
CA GLY A 6 -7.61 -23.26 4.19
C GLY A 6 -8.51 -22.19 4.80
N ASN A 7 -8.04 -21.60 5.90
CA ASN A 7 -8.72 -20.50 6.58
C ASN A 7 -8.88 -19.34 5.59
N LYS A 8 -10.11 -18.88 5.36
CA LYS A 8 -10.41 -17.78 4.41
C LYS A 8 -9.68 -16.50 4.83
N GLU A 9 -9.51 -16.33 6.14
CA GLU A 9 -8.78 -15.21 6.74
C GLU A 9 -7.32 -15.15 6.34
N THR A 10 -6.61 -16.29 6.21
CA THR A 10 -5.21 -16.26 5.73
C THR A 10 -5.14 -15.87 4.27
N PHE A 11 -6.11 -16.27 3.44
CA PHE A 11 -6.19 -15.82 2.05
C PHE A 11 -6.54 -14.33 1.93
N ASP A 12 -7.44 -13.82 2.78
CA ASP A 12 -7.83 -12.41 2.81
C ASP A 12 -6.66 -11.52 3.29
N LEU A 13 -5.94 -11.94 4.34
CA LEU A 13 -4.73 -11.27 4.82
C LEU A 13 -3.63 -11.24 3.75
N LEU A 14 -3.43 -12.37 3.06
CA LEU A 14 -2.45 -12.48 1.98
C LEU A 14 -2.82 -11.61 0.77
N GLY A 15 -4.10 -11.59 0.39
CA GLY A 15 -4.62 -10.77 -0.70
C GLY A 15 -4.49 -9.27 -0.42
N ASN A 16 -4.80 -8.84 0.81
CA ASN A 16 -4.62 -7.46 1.22
C ASN A 16 -3.14 -7.06 1.23
N ALA A 17 -2.26 -7.89 1.80
CA ALA A 17 -0.82 -7.62 1.80
C ALA A 17 -0.24 -7.56 0.37
N ALA A 18 -0.66 -8.46 -0.51
CA ALA A 18 -0.26 -8.47 -1.91
C ALA A 18 -0.74 -7.22 -2.67
N THR A 19 -1.94 -6.73 -2.37
CA THR A 19 -2.49 -5.51 -2.99
C THR A 19 -1.66 -4.29 -2.60
N ILE A 20 -1.28 -4.16 -1.33
CA ILE A 20 -0.42 -3.06 -0.84
C ILE A 20 0.94 -3.09 -1.55
N GLY A 21 1.57 -4.26 -1.65
CA GLY A 21 2.84 -4.43 -2.37
C GLY A 21 2.72 -4.08 -3.86
N THR A 22 1.62 -4.52 -4.50
CA THR A 22 1.37 -4.26 -5.92
C THR A 22 1.14 -2.78 -6.19
N HIS A 23 0.48 -2.06 -5.29
CA HIS A 23 0.31 -0.60 -5.41
C HIS A 23 1.66 0.13 -5.42
N LEU A 24 2.58 -0.30 -4.56
CA LEU A 24 3.92 0.28 -4.43
C LEU A 24 4.77 0.03 -5.67
N VAL A 25 4.67 -1.19 -6.23
CA VAL A 25 5.32 -1.55 -7.50
C VAL A 25 4.69 -0.77 -8.66
N ALA A 26 3.36 -0.72 -8.74
CA ALA A 26 2.64 -0.02 -9.80
C ALA A 26 2.98 1.49 -9.84
N SER A 27 3.00 2.17 -8.69
CA SER A 27 3.40 3.59 -8.63
C SER A 27 4.84 3.81 -9.08
N THR A 28 5.74 2.88 -8.76
CA THR A 28 7.15 2.92 -9.17
C THR A 28 7.29 2.79 -10.69
N PHE A 29 6.57 1.84 -11.31
CA PHE A 29 6.56 1.67 -12.77
C PHE A 29 5.98 2.89 -13.48
N VAL A 30 4.92 3.51 -12.95
CA VAL A 30 4.35 4.73 -13.51
C VAL A 30 5.35 5.89 -13.44
N GLY A 31 6.03 6.09 -12.30
CA GLY A 31 7.06 7.13 -12.15
C GLY A 31 8.25 6.92 -13.08
N LEU A 32 8.73 5.68 -13.22
CA LEU A 32 9.79 5.31 -14.16
C LEU A 32 9.37 5.48 -15.62
N GLY A 33 8.16 5.07 -15.97
CA GLY A 33 7.63 5.19 -17.34
C GLY A 33 7.49 6.63 -17.78
N ILE A 34 6.92 7.49 -16.92
CA ILE A 34 6.81 8.93 -17.18
C ILE A 34 8.21 9.58 -17.20
N GLY A 35 9.06 9.25 -16.23
CA GLY A 35 10.43 9.76 -16.15
C GLY A 35 11.24 9.44 -17.41
N TRP A 36 11.15 8.20 -17.91
CA TRP A 36 11.84 7.76 -19.12
C TRP A 36 11.29 8.42 -20.39
N TYR A 37 9.97 8.58 -20.48
CA TYR A 37 9.34 9.28 -21.61
C TYR A 37 9.76 10.76 -21.67
N LEU A 38 9.80 11.43 -20.52
CA LEU A 38 10.21 12.84 -20.42
C LEU A 38 11.71 13.03 -20.68
N ASP A 39 12.57 12.14 -20.17
CA ASP A 39 14.02 12.15 -20.42
C ASP A 39 14.32 12.05 -21.92
N LYS A 40 13.56 11.20 -22.63
CA LYS A 40 13.65 11.03 -24.08
C LYS A 40 13.13 12.23 -24.88
N TRP A 41 12.14 12.95 -24.36
CA TRP A 41 11.56 14.12 -25.01
C TRP A 41 12.39 15.39 -24.79
N LEU A 42 13.00 15.55 -23.60
CA LEU A 42 13.81 16.72 -23.24
C LEU A 42 15.30 16.56 -23.57
N GLY A 43 15.79 15.35 -23.85
CA GLY A 43 17.18 15.08 -24.25
C GLY A 43 18.23 15.38 -23.17
N THR A 44 17.80 15.76 -21.97
CA THR A 44 18.63 15.96 -20.80
C THR A 44 19.04 14.60 -20.23
N LYS A 45 20.33 14.27 -20.32
CA LYS A 45 20.98 13.15 -19.60
C LYS A 45 20.47 13.05 -18.15
N PRO A 46 20.54 11.86 -17.50
CA PRO A 46 19.51 11.15 -16.70
C PRO A 46 19.03 11.88 -15.42
N TRP A 47 18.85 13.19 -15.47
CA TRP A 47 18.55 14.04 -14.35
C TRP A 47 17.05 14.09 -14.09
N LEU A 48 16.26 14.12 -15.15
CA LEU A 48 14.79 14.04 -15.07
C LEU A 48 14.34 12.66 -14.59
N LEU A 49 15.03 11.60 -15.01
CA LEU A 49 14.80 10.25 -14.49
C LEU A 49 15.01 10.20 -12.96
N ILE A 50 16.07 10.81 -12.43
CA ILE A 50 16.34 10.86 -10.97
C ILE A 50 15.26 11.67 -10.24
N VAL A 51 14.88 12.84 -10.76
CA VAL A 51 13.83 13.67 -10.15
C VAL A 51 12.48 12.93 -10.16
N PHE A 52 12.09 12.31 -11.28
CA PHE A 52 10.86 11.53 -11.38
C PHE A 52 10.91 10.23 -10.59
N LEU A 53 12.07 9.62 -10.43
CA LEU A 53 12.25 8.46 -9.56
C LEU A 53 12.01 8.86 -8.09
N CYS A 54 12.63 9.96 -7.63
CA CYS A 54 12.35 10.52 -6.32
C CYS A 54 10.88 10.90 -6.15
N PHE A 55 10.26 11.48 -7.19
CA PHE A 55 8.84 11.84 -7.16
C PHE A 55 7.92 10.60 -7.14
N GLY A 56 8.27 9.54 -7.87
CA GLY A 56 7.57 8.26 -7.88
C GLY A 56 7.65 7.55 -6.53
N ILE A 57 8.83 7.55 -5.91
CA ILE A 57 9.04 7.07 -4.55
C ILE A 57 8.19 7.90 -3.57
N ALA A 58 8.27 9.24 -3.64
CA ALA A 58 7.49 10.12 -2.78
C ALA A 58 5.97 9.94 -2.96
N ALA A 59 5.49 9.77 -4.19
CA ALA A 59 4.09 9.50 -4.50
C ALA A 59 3.63 8.13 -3.96
N GLY A 60 4.47 7.10 -4.10
CA GLY A 60 4.22 5.77 -3.52
C GLY A 60 4.12 5.82 -2.00
N PHE A 61 5.09 6.48 -1.34
CA PHE A 61 5.04 6.70 0.10
C PHE A 61 3.83 7.50 0.53
N LYS A 62 3.44 8.55 -0.22
CA LYS A 62 2.25 9.34 0.08
C LYS A 62 0.97 8.50 0.03
N ASN A 63 0.82 7.60 -0.95
CA ASN A 63 -0.31 6.68 -1.02
C ASN A 63 -0.33 5.72 0.17
N VAL A 64 0.82 5.14 0.54
CA VAL A 64 0.92 4.24 1.71
C VAL A 64 0.63 4.99 3.01
N PHE A 65 1.16 6.20 3.18
CA PHE A 65 0.88 7.02 4.36
C PHE A 65 -0.61 7.38 4.48
N ASP A 66 -1.28 7.69 3.37
CA ASP A 66 -2.71 7.97 3.37
C ASP A 66 -3.53 6.69 3.68
N GLU A 67 -3.13 5.54 3.14
CA GLU A 67 -3.73 4.23 3.46
C GLU A 67 -3.55 3.88 4.94
N VAL A 68 -2.34 4.02 5.48
CA VAL A 68 -2.03 3.76 6.89
C VAL A 68 -2.77 4.73 7.81
N GLN A 69 -2.86 6.02 7.47
CA GLN A 69 -3.68 6.96 8.22
C GLN A 69 -5.16 6.59 8.18
N ARG A 70 -5.68 6.11 7.04
CA ARG A 70 -7.08 5.66 6.93
C ARG A 70 -7.33 4.39 7.75
N ILE A 71 -6.39 3.46 7.78
CA ILE A 71 -6.48 2.25 8.59
C ILE A 71 -6.40 2.64 10.07
N GLN A 72 -5.44 3.48 10.48
CA GLN A 72 -5.35 3.98 11.86
C GLN A 72 -6.58 4.81 12.28
N LYS A 73 -7.16 5.61 11.37
CA LYS A 73 -8.37 6.39 11.66
C LYS A 73 -9.63 5.52 11.69
N LYS A 74 -9.66 4.40 10.96
CA LYS A 74 -10.71 3.37 11.08
C LYS A 74 -10.53 2.53 12.35
N ASP A 75 -9.30 2.28 12.80
CA ASP A 75 -8.99 1.56 14.05
C ASP A 75 -9.13 2.45 15.30
N GLN A 76 -8.98 3.78 15.19
CA GLN A 76 -9.29 4.71 16.29
C GLN A 76 -10.77 5.12 16.34
N GLY A 77 -11.54 4.86 15.28
CA GLY A 77 -13.00 5.01 15.24
C GLY A 77 -13.78 3.71 15.54
N LYS A 78 -13.10 2.57 15.53
CA LYS A 78 -13.50 1.33 16.18
C LYS A 78 -12.37 0.92 17.10
N GLY A 79 -12.31 1.58 18.26
CA GLY A 79 -11.59 1.02 19.38
C GLY A 79 -12.03 -0.43 19.60
N PRO A 80 -11.18 -1.28 20.18
CA PRO A 80 -11.67 -2.49 20.81
C PRO A 80 -12.67 -2.06 21.89
N GLY A 81 -13.96 -2.07 21.54
CA GLY A 81 -15.04 -2.01 22.50
C GLY A 81 -14.86 -3.19 23.44
N THR A 82 -14.41 -2.88 24.65
CA THR A 82 -15.14 -3.17 25.88
C THR A 82 -16.16 -4.30 25.72
N ASN A 83 -15.73 -5.53 26.00
CA ASN A 83 -16.62 -6.51 26.62
C ASN A 83 -16.44 -6.42 28.14
N GLU A 84 -16.74 -5.24 28.69
CA GLU A 84 -17.18 -5.08 30.07
C GLU A 84 -18.70 -5.19 30.06
N ASN A 85 -19.22 -6.42 30.00
CA ASN A 85 -20.44 -6.80 30.73
C ASN A 85 -20.64 -8.31 30.64
N LYS A 86 -20.10 -9.04 31.62
CA LYS A 86 -20.95 -9.91 32.44
C LYS A 86 -20.32 -10.06 33.82
N SER A 87 -20.55 -9.07 34.66
CA SER A 87 -20.59 -9.26 36.11
C SER A 87 -21.82 -10.12 36.44
N GLU A 88 -21.64 -11.08 37.35
CA GLU A 88 -22.67 -11.54 38.32
C GLU A 88 -24.01 -12.06 37.76
N ASP A 89 -24.08 -13.39 37.58
CA ASP A 89 -24.94 -14.31 38.36
C ASP A 89 -24.65 -15.78 37.94
#